data_AF-A0A4T0CC63-F1
#
_entry.id   AF-A0A4T0CC63-F1
#
_cell.length_a   1.000
_cell.length_b   1.000
_cell.length_c   1.000
_cell.angle_alpha   90.00
_cell.angle_beta   90.00
_cell.angle_gamma   90.00
#
_symmetry.space_group_name_H-M   'P 1'
#
loop_
_entity.id
_entity.type
_entity.pdbx_description
1 polymer ?
#
loop_
_entity_poly.entity_id
_entity_poly.type
_entity_poly.pdbx_seq_one_letter_code
_entity_poly.pdbx_strand_id
1 'polypeptide(L)'
;MSTPPDRSYIGGSAGKAVSTPNRLPSKKHYKNTVVLSVGSSKQEFTVHKELLCFYSDFFRAAFNGSFKEATEGRIELPDTQVDVFEIFQVWLYSRSLLNTQDLQDQPDSQKYPDFEILAGLWVFGDKCQIPLLQNCAADAIIQYNKDENRFRTSVLKTAYDHTMEGSPLRRLAIDILVFRMVHEEAANSILREGILHCWSKESLVDFARGISKAWYLGHPPRNLPEQGKCHYHVHAEGEHC
;
A
#
# COMPACT_ATOMS: atom_id res chain seq x y z
N MET A 1 -4.03 -52.96 -27.28
CA MET A 1 -5.22 -52.08 -27.38
C MET A 1 -6.14 -52.52 -26.23
N SER A 2 -6.52 -51.73 -25.24
CA SER A 2 -6.59 -50.27 -25.15
C SER A 2 -6.43 -49.84 -23.69
N THR A 3 -5.60 -48.84 -23.46
CA THR A 3 -5.46 -48.10 -22.21
C THR A 3 -6.76 -47.32 -21.94
N PRO A 4 -7.29 -47.26 -20.70
CA PRO A 4 -8.43 -46.41 -20.39
C PRO A 4 -8.03 -44.93 -20.55
N PRO A 5 -8.94 -44.05 -21.00
CA PRO A 5 -8.62 -42.65 -21.16
C PRO A 5 -8.38 -41.98 -19.81
N ASP A 6 -7.30 -41.22 -19.80
CA ASP A 6 -6.83 -40.38 -18.71
C ASP A 6 -7.96 -39.44 -18.26
N ARG A 7 -8.23 -39.41 -16.95
CA ARG A 7 -9.16 -38.45 -16.37
C ARG A 7 -8.49 -37.09 -16.50
N SER A 8 -8.91 -36.37 -17.52
CA SER A 8 -8.73 -34.93 -17.68
C SER A 8 -8.76 -34.26 -16.31
N TYR A 9 -7.60 -33.74 -15.89
CA TYR A 9 -7.50 -32.82 -14.78
C TYR A 9 -8.32 -31.58 -15.14
N ILE A 10 -9.59 -31.60 -14.76
CA ILE A 10 -10.47 -30.46 -14.78
C ILE A 10 -9.81 -29.40 -13.90
N GLY A 11 -9.55 -28.25 -14.51
CA GLY A 11 -8.84 -27.12 -13.92
C GLY A 11 -9.27 -26.87 -12.49
N GLY A 12 -8.31 -26.99 -11.57
CA GLY A 12 -8.51 -26.56 -10.20
C GLY A 12 -8.92 -25.09 -10.23
N SER A 13 -10.07 -24.80 -9.63
CA SER A 13 -10.48 -23.43 -9.30
C SER A 13 -9.27 -22.69 -8.76
N ALA A 14 -8.69 -21.79 -9.56
CA ALA A 14 -7.55 -21.00 -9.16
C ALA A 14 -8.04 -20.11 -8.01
N GLY A 15 -7.72 -20.51 -6.76
CA GLY A 15 -8.16 -19.78 -5.57
C GLY A 15 -7.72 -18.33 -5.64
N LYS A 16 -8.41 -17.44 -4.92
CA LYS A 16 -8.01 -16.03 -4.77
C LYS A 16 -6.63 -15.92 -4.12
N ALA A 17 -5.95 -14.80 -4.36
CA ALA A 17 -4.78 -14.39 -3.63
C ALA A 17 -5.10 -14.37 -2.13
N VAL A 18 -4.12 -14.80 -1.35
CA VAL A 18 -4.31 -15.01 0.08
C VAL A 18 -4.16 -13.71 0.85
N SER A 19 -3.30 -12.78 0.37
CA SER A 19 -3.07 -11.41 0.85
C SER A 19 -3.60 -11.08 2.27
N THR A 20 -3.21 -11.89 3.26
CA THR A 20 -3.71 -11.80 4.64
C THR A 20 -2.56 -11.98 5.63
N PRO A 21 -2.67 -11.40 6.84
CA PRO A 21 -1.60 -11.46 7.84
C PRO A 21 -1.26 -12.89 8.27
N ASN A 22 -2.28 -13.76 8.38
CA ASN A 22 -2.18 -15.05 9.04
C ASN A 22 -1.61 -16.20 8.19
N ARG A 23 -1.37 -15.98 6.89
CA ARG A 23 -0.90 -17.05 6.00
C ARG A 23 0.38 -16.65 5.31
N LEU A 24 1.48 -17.36 5.57
CA LEU A 24 2.81 -17.12 4.99
C LEU A 24 3.05 -17.93 3.71
N PRO A 25 3.90 -17.46 2.77
CA PRO A 25 4.32 -18.25 1.63
C PRO A 25 5.16 -19.45 2.10
N SER A 26 4.93 -20.63 1.52
CA SER A 26 5.78 -21.80 1.69
C SER A 26 6.75 -22.00 0.51
N LYS A 27 7.61 -23.02 0.62
CA LYS A 27 8.64 -23.39 -0.39
C LYS A 27 8.12 -23.51 -1.83
N LYS A 28 6.82 -23.76 -2.03
CA LYS A 28 6.21 -23.86 -3.36
C LYS A 28 6.09 -22.50 -4.08
N HIS A 29 6.19 -21.38 -3.35
CA HIS A 29 6.07 -20.05 -3.92
C HIS A 29 7.41 -19.45 -4.39
N TYR A 30 8.51 -20.18 -4.22
CA TYR A 30 9.86 -19.74 -4.56
C TYR A 30 10.45 -20.65 -5.65
N LYS A 31 9.71 -20.84 -6.75
CA LYS A 31 10.07 -21.81 -7.80
C LYS A 31 10.53 -21.12 -9.08
N ASN A 32 9.64 -20.40 -9.74
CA ASN A 32 9.95 -19.76 -11.01
C ASN A 32 10.13 -18.26 -10.79
N THR A 33 10.90 -17.62 -11.66
CA THR A 33 11.09 -16.17 -11.66
C THR A 33 10.48 -15.53 -12.89
N VAL A 34 10.12 -14.27 -12.75
CA VAL A 34 9.57 -13.38 -13.79
C VAL A 34 10.24 -12.02 -13.68
N VAL A 35 10.18 -11.24 -14.75
CA VAL A 35 10.80 -9.91 -14.82
C VAL A 35 9.72 -8.82 -14.80
N LEU A 36 9.87 -7.83 -13.92
CA LEU A 36 9.05 -6.61 -13.94
C LEU A 36 9.91 -5.42 -14.37
N SER A 37 9.47 -4.72 -15.41
CA SER A 37 10.12 -3.51 -15.89
C SER A 37 9.38 -2.29 -15.32
N VAL A 38 10.03 -1.54 -14.44
CA VAL A 38 9.42 -0.54 -13.57
C VAL A 38 9.86 0.87 -13.94
N GLY A 39 8.90 1.79 -13.92
CA GLY A 39 9.14 3.22 -14.13
C GLY A 39 9.49 3.59 -15.57
N SER A 40 9.68 4.88 -15.80
CA SER A 40 10.07 5.42 -17.11
C SER A 40 11.47 4.99 -17.55
N SER A 41 12.36 4.69 -16.59
CA SER A 41 13.69 4.12 -16.84
C SER A 41 13.66 2.65 -17.24
N LYS A 42 12.50 1.98 -17.14
CA LYS A 42 12.32 0.55 -17.44
C LYS A 42 13.26 -0.37 -16.63
N GLN A 43 13.60 0.03 -15.41
CA GLN A 43 14.47 -0.76 -14.54
C GLN A 43 13.89 -2.15 -14.31
N GLU A 44 14.69 -3.19 -14.51
CA GLU A 44 14.23 -4.58 -14.45
C GLU A 44 14.45 -5.20 -13.07
N PHE A 45 13.40 -5.84 -12.56
CA PHE A 45 13.40 -6.55 -11.29
C PHE A 45 13.00 -8.01 -11.52
N THR A 46 13.86 -8.93 -11.08
CA THR A 46 13.57 -10.37 -11.13
C THR A 46 13.01 -10.83 -9.79
N VAL A 47 11.80 -11.39 -9.80
CA VAL A 47 11.12 -11.87 -8.58
C VAL A 47 10.43 -13.20 -8.79
N HIS A 48 10.10 -13.90 -7.70
CA HIS A 48 9.42 -15.19 -7.78
C HIS A 48 7.95 -15.03 -8.20
N LYS A 49 7.58 -15.71 -9.30
CA LYS A 49 6.24 -15.66 -9.90
C LYS A 49 5.17 -16.09 -8.92
N GLU A 50 5.34 -17.26 -8.31
CA GLU A 50 4.33 -17.83 -7.43
C GLU A 50 4.18 -17.01 -6.14
N LEU A 51 5.24 -16.32 -5.72
CA LEU A 51 5.21 -15.38 -4.59
C LEU A 51 4.37 -14.14 -4.91
N LEU A 52 4.55 -13.53 -6.09
CA LEU A 52 3.68 -12.44 -6.54
C LEU A 52 2.22 -12.89 -6.59
N CYS A 53 1.96 -14.03 -7.24
CA CYS A 53 0.60 -14.58 -7.36
C CYS A 53 -0.02 -14.90 -5.99
N PHE A 54 0.78 -15.27 -4.99
CA PHE A 54 0.30 -15.55 -3.64
C PHE A 54 -0.35 -14.31 -3.00
N TYR A 55 0.22 -13.13 -3.21
CA TYR A 55 -0.23 -11.87 -2.62
C TYR A 55 -1.15 -11.03 -3.51
N SER A 56 -1.15 -11.27 -4.82
CA SER A 56 -1.80 -10.41 -5.81
C SER A 56 -2.66 -11.21 -6.77
N ASP A 57 -3.94 -10.87 -6.84
CA ASP A 57 -4.85 -11.41 -7.86
C ASP A 57 -4.53 -10.84 -9.25
N PHE A 58 -4.04 -9.60 -9.33
CA PHE A 58 -3.55 -9.00 -10.57
C PHE A 58 -2.41 -9.82 -11.20
N PHE A 59 -1.34 -10.10 -10.43
CA PHE A 59 -0.21 -10.89 -10.95
C PHE A 59 -0.60 -12.34 -11.23
N ARG A 60 -1.53 -12.91 -10.45
CA ARG A 60 -2.09 -14.23 -10.72
C ARG A 60 -2.80 -14.27 -12.07
N ALA A 61 -3.66 -13.29 -12.35
CA ALA A 61 -4.36 -13.18 -13.62
C ALA A 61 -3.39 -12.97 -14.79
N ALA A 62 -2.38 -12.10 -14.61
CA ALA A 62 -1.39 -11.82 -15.64
C ALA A 62 -0.52 -13.03 -15.98
N PHE A 63 0.05 -13.72 -14.98
CA PHE A 63 1.02 -14.79 -15.23
C PHE A 63 0.43 -16.19 -15.38
N ASN A 64 -0.80 -16.42 -14.92
CA ASN A 64 -1.48 -17.72 -15.05
C ASN A 64 -2.68 -17.66 -16.02
N GLY A 65 -2.90 -16.50 -16.65
CA GLY A 65 -3.88 -16.34 -17.72
C GLY A 65 -3.36 -16.81 -19.08
N SER A 66 -4.03 -16.36 -20.13
CA SER A 66 -3.71 -16.71 -21.53
C SER A 66 -3.10 -15.54 -22.31
N PHE A 67 -2.71 -14.46 -21.61
CA PHE A 67 -2.13 -13.28 -22.22
C PHE A 67 -0.61 -13.42 -22.43
N LYS A 68 -0.02 -12.43 -23.11
CA LYS A 68 1.38 -12.42 -23.51
C LYS A 68 2.32 -12.54 -22.30
N GLU A 69 1.96 -11.92 -21.20
CA GLU A 69 2.67 -11.92 -19.91
C GLU A 69 2.84 -13.34 -19.36
N ALA A 70 1.84 -14.21 -19.55
CA ALA A 70 1.91 -15.61 -19.10
C ALA A 70 2.94 -16.42 -19.89
N THR A 71 3.15 -16.07 -21.17
CA THR A 71 4.11 -16.74 -22.06
C THR A 71 5.51 -16.14 -21.92
N GLU A 72 5.62 -14.82 -21.83
CA GLU A 72 6.91 -14.11 -21.77
C GLU A 72 7.50 -14.04 -20.36
N GLY A 73 6.67 -14.19 -19.32
CA GLY A 73 7.12 -14.03 -17.95
C GLY A 73 7.59 -12.61 -17.63
N ARG A 74 7.03 -11.60 -18.31
CA ARG A 74 7.39 -10.19 -18.17
C ARG A 74 6.16 -9.30 -18.01
N ILE A 75 6.24 -8.30 -17.14
CA ILE A 75 5.22 -7.24 -16.97
C ILE A 75 5.89 -5.87 -16.98
N GLU A 76 5.27 -4.89 -17.63
CA GLU A 76 5.68 -3.49 -17.56
C GLU A 76 4.81 -2.71 -16.56
N LEU A 77 5.44 -1.89 -15.73
CA LEU A 77 4.83 -1.05 -14.70
C LEU A 77 5.34 0.40 -14.87
N PRO A 78 4.97 1.09 -15.97
CA PRO A 78 5.55 2.39 -16.32
C PRO A 78 5.20 3.50 -15.33
N ASP A 79 4.04 3.42 -14.68
CA ASP A 79 3.56 4.44 -13.74
C ASP A 79 4.02 4.19 -12.30
N THR A 80 4.74 3.09 -12.04
CA THR A 80 5.25 2.77 -10.71
C THR A 80 6.64 3.38 -10.55
N GLN A 81 6.83 4.16 -9.48
CA GLN A 81 8.15 4.68 -9.16
C GLN A 81 9.08 3.54 -8.70
N VAL A 82 10.36 3.64 -9.08
CA VAL A 82 11.36 2.58 -8.84
C VAL A 82 11.57 2.35 -7.35
N ASP A 83 11.67 3.42 -6.56
CA ASP A 83 11.82 3.40 -5.10
C ASP A 83 10.64 2.70 -4.39
N VAL A 84 9.40 2.97 -4.81
CA VAL A 84 8.21 2.26 -4.33
C VAL A 84 8.33 0.77 -4.62
N PHE A 85 8.81 0.39 -5.80
CA PHE A 85 8.97 -1.02 -6.15
C PHE A 85 10.11 -1.70 -5.39
N GLU A 86 11.22 -1.00 -5.13
CA GLU A 86 12.34 -1.52 -4.32
C GLU A 86 11.87 -1.88 -2.91
N ILE A 87 11.11 -0.98 -2.25
CA ILE A 87 10.54 -1.26 -0.93
C ILE A 87 9.48 -2.38 -1.01
N PHE A 88 8.66 -2.40 -2.06
CA PHE A 88 7.72 -3.50 -2.28
C PHE A 88 8.44 -4.85 -2.44
N GLN A 89 9.58 -4.90 -3.14
CA GLN A 89 10.35 -6.12 -3.29
C GLN A 89 10.85 -6.62 -1.93
N VAL A 90 11.41 -5.73 -1.10
CA VAL A 90 11.81 -6.09 0.28
C VAL A 90 10.62 -6.64 1.07
N TRP A 91 9.47 -5.96 1.01
CA TRP A 91 8.25 -6.42 1.67
C TRP A 91 7.74 -7.76 1.14
N LEU A 92 7.82 -8.01 -0.16
CA LEU A 92 7.35 -9.23 -0.81
C LEU A 92 8.05 -10.47 -0.21
N TYR A 93 9.33 -10.33 0.13
CA TYR A 93 10.14 -11.40 0.71
C TYR A 93 10.13 -11.43 2.25
N SER A 94 10.07 -10.27 2.91
CA SER A 94 10.24 -10.17 4.37
C SER A 94 8.95 -9.94 5.17
N ARG A 95 7.89 -9.46 4.50
CA ARG A 95 6.69 -8.85 5.11
C ARG A 95 6.92 -7.65 6.02
N SER A 96 8.10 -7.04 5.96
CA SER A 96 8.40 -5.85 6.72
C SER A 96 8.50 -4.64 5.80
N LEU A 97 7.90 -3.52 6.23
CA LEU A 97 8.17 -2.20 5.68
C LEU A 97 9.17 -1.42 6.53
N LEU A 98 9.65 -2.00 7.64
CA LEU A 98 10.60 -1.35 8.53
C LEU A 98 12.03 -1.65 8.10
N ASN A 99 12.87 -0.62 8.11
CA ASN A 99 14.29 -0.69 7.79
C ASN A 99 15.10 -1.15 9.03
N THR A 100 14.65 -2.21 9.69
CA THR A 100 15.25 -2.65 10.96
C THR A 100 16.69 -3.14 10.79
N GLN A 101 17.04 -3.67 9.62
CA GLN A 101 18.40 -4.10 9.35
C GLN A 101 19.32 -2.90 9.16
N ASP A 102 18.89 -1.90 8.40
CA ASP A 102 19.64 -0.66 8.20
C ASP A 102 19.89 0.04 9.55
N LEU A 103 18.93 0.03 10.47
CA LEU A 103 19.11 0.54 11.84
C LEU A 103 20.17 -0.22 12.65
N GLN A 104 20.38 -1.52 12.39
CA GLN A 104 21.42 -2.30 13.06
C GLN A 104 22.80 -1.96 12.50
N ASP A 105 22.88 -1.79 11.18
CA ASP A 105 24.13 -1.51 10.49
C ASP A 105 24.53 -0.02 10.58
N GLN A 106 23.53 0.86 10.65
CA GLN A 106 23.64 2.32 10.69
C GLN A 106 22.56 2.91 11.63
N PRO A 107 22.90 3.20 12.90
CA PRO A 107 21.93 3.68 13.89
C PRO A 107 21.20 4.99 13.54
N ASP A 108 21.77 5.81 12.64
CA ASP A 108 21.18 7.06 12.17
C ASP A 108 20.20 6.85 10.99
N SER A 109 20.03 5.62 10.50
CA SER A 109 19.07 5.32 9.44
C SER A 109 17.63 5.56 9.86
N GLN A 110 16.78 5.89 8.90
CA GLN A 110 15.36 6.11 9.16
C GLN A 110 14.65 4.76 9.34
N LYS A 111 13.95 4.58 10.47
CA LYS A 111 13.19 3.35 10.79
C LYS A 111 12.12 3.01 9.74
N TYR A 112 11.49 4.04 9.17
CA TYR A 112 10.41 3.92 8.19
C TYR A 112 10.84 4.49 6.84
N PRO A 113 10.35 3.95 5.71
CA PRO A 113 10.34 4.67 4.44
C PRO A 113 9.67 6.04 4.58
N ASP A 114 9.96 6.95 3.67
CA ASP A 114 9.30 8.26 3.67
C ASP A 114 7.78 8.13 3.51
N PHE A 115 7.03 9.09 4.07
CA PHE A 115 5.58 9.14 3.93
C PHE A 115 5.10 9.08 2.48
N GLU A 116 5.84 9.69 1.56
CA GLU A 116 5.52 9.65 0.12
C GLU A 116 5.64 8.23 -0.45
N ILE A 117 6.69 7.49 -0.06
CA ILE A 117 6.90 6.09 -0.45
C ILE A 117 5.82 5.19 0.16
N LEU A 118 5.47 5.39 1.43
CA LEU A 118 4.40 4.63 2.08
C LEU A 118 3.04 4.85 1.40
N ALA A 119 2.73 6.10 1.03
CA ALA A 119 1.52 6.40 0.25
C ALA A 119 1.57 5.76 -1.15
N GLY A 120 2.73 5.81 -1.82
CA GLY A 120 2.98 5.16 -3.10
C GLY A 120 2.82 3.64 -3.03
N LEU A 121 3.30 2.99 -1.97
CA LEU A 121 3.11 1.55 -1.71
C LEU A 121 1.64 1.19 -1.51
N TRP A 122 0.88 2.04 -0.81
CA TRP A 122 -0.56 1.85 -0.67
C TRP A 122 -1.25 1.89 -2.05
N VAL A 123 -0.97 2.91 -2.86
CA VAL A 123 -1.52 3.05 -4.23
C VAL A 123 -1.10 1.88 -5.12
N PHE A 124 0.16 1.46 -5.03
CA PHE A 124 0.66 0.29 -5.75
C PHE A 124 -0.07 -0.99 -5.32
N GLY A 125 -0.29 -1.18 -4.02
CA GLY A 125 -1.08 -2.28 -3.48
C GLY A 125 -2.51 -2.28 -4.02
N ASP A 126 -3.15 -1.11 -4.13
CA ASP A 126 -4.48 -0.98 -4.74
C ASP A 126 -4.47 -1.40 -6.22
N LYS A 127 -3.55 -0.83 -7.01
CA LYS A 127 -3.37 -1.13 -8.45
C LYS A 127 -3.11 -2.61 -8.71
N CYS A 128 -2.28 -3.24 -7.87
CA CYS A 128 -1.91 -4.64 -8.00
C CYS A 128 -2.76 -5.60 -7.14
N GLN A 129 -3.87 -5.13 -6.56
CA GLN A 129 -4.77 -5.96 -5.76
C GLN A 129 -4.05 -6.74 -4.64
N ILE A 130 -3.33 -6.01 -3.78
CA ILE A 130 -2.56 -6.52 -2.64
C ILE A 130 -3.06 -5.87 -1.32
N PRO A 131 -4.24 -6.27 -0.80
CA PRO A 131 -4.81 -5.70 0.43
C PRO A 131 -3.85 -5.70 1.63
N LEU A 132 -3.05 -6.77 1.79
CA LEU A 132 -2.09 -6.82 2.90
C LEU A 132 -1.03 -5.72 2.81
N LEU A 133 -0.56 -5.39 1.61
CA LEU A 133 0.41 -4.31 1.42
C LEU A 133 -0.22 -2.95 1.75
N GLN A 134 -1.47 -2.72 1.31
CA GLN A 134 -2.23 -1.52 1.67
C GLN A 134 -2.35 -1.37 3.19
N ASN A 135 -2.68 -2.46 3.89
CA ASN A 135 -2.84 -2.45 5.34
C ASN A 135 -1.50 -2.20 6.06
N CYS A 136 -0.43 -2.87 5.63
CA CYS A 136 0.91 -2.62 6.16
C CYS A 136 1.37 -1.16 5.94
N ALA A 137 1.10 -0.59 4.77
CA ALA A 137 1.43 0.80 4.47
C ALA A 137 0.63 1.79 5.34
N ALA A 138 -0.68 1.55 5.51
CA ALA A 138 -1.52 2.36 6.39
C ALA A 138 -1.04 2.31 7.85
N ASP A 139 -0.74 1.11 8.36
CA ASP A 139 -0.21 0.92 9.72
C ASP A 139 1.15 1.62 9.90
N ALA A 140 2.03 1.52 8.90
CA ALA A 140 3.32 2.20 8.90
C ALA A 140 3.16 3.72 8.89
N ILE A 141 2.22 4.29 8.13
CA ILE A 141 1.92 5.73 8.13
C ILE A 141 1.44 6.18 9.51
N ILE A 142 0.52 5.44 10.13
CA ILE A 142 -0.02 5.76 11.46
C ILE A 142 1.10 5.70 12.50
N GLN A 143 1.89 4.63 12.51
CA GLN A 143 2.95 4.47 13.50
C GLN A 143 4.08 5.49 13.28
N TYR A 144 4.47 5.76 12.05
CA TYR A 144 5.47 6.77 11.74
C TYR A 144 5.00 8.17 12.16
N ASN A 145 3.70 8.47 11.96
CA ASN A 145 3.11 9.71 12.44
C ASN A 145 3.15 9.84 13.97
N LYS A 146 2.87 8.74 14.70
CA LYS A 146 2.90 8.71 16.16
C LYS A 146 4.33 8.82 16.71
N ASP A 147 5.25 8.03 16.18
CA ASP A 147 6.64 7.95 16.65
C ASP A 147 7.37 9.29 16.50
N GLU A 148 7.24 9.94 15.33
CA GLU A 148 7.96 11.20 15.06
C GLU A 148 7.14 12.45 15.32
N ASN A 149 5.86 12.32 15.64
CA ASN A 149 4.92 13.45 15.63
C ASN A 149 5.00 14.26 14.31
N ARG A 150 5.20 13.59 13.16
CA ARG A 150 5.31 14.22 11.81
C ARG A 150 4.31 13.63 10.82
N PHE A 151 3.92 14.41 9.81
CA PHE A 151 3.11 13.95 8.68
C PHE A 151 3.33 14.87 7.50
N ARG A 152 3.44 14.33 6.28
CA ARG A 152 3.64 15.12 5.06
C ARG A 152 2.32 15.28 4.31
N THR A 153 1.97 16.51 3.97
CA THR A 153 0.77 16.81 3.15
C THR A 153 0.85 16.20 1.75
N SER A 154 2.02 15.78 1.28
CA SER A 154 2.14 15.02 0.02
C SER A 154 1.34 13.70 0.06
N VAL A 155 1.16 13.07 1.22
CA VAL A 155 0.29 11.88 1.35
C VAL A 155 -1.15 12.20 0.95
N LEU A 156 -1.66 13.38 1.32
CA LEU A 156 -2.98 13.84 0.92
C LEU A 156 -3.07 13.97 -0.60
N LYS A 157 -2.08 14.61 -1.21
CA LYS A 157 -2.00 14.77 -2.66
C LYS A 157 -2.02 13.40 -3.35
N THR A 158 -1.14 12.48 -2.94
CA THR A 158 -1.06 11.12 -3.49
C THR A 158 -2.40 10.39 -3.35
N ALA A 159 -3.05 10.48 -2.19
CA ALA A 159 -4.33 9.83 -1.94
C ALA A 159 -5.45 10.34 -2.86
N TYR A 160 -5.57 11.66 -3.04
CA TYR A 160 -6.63 12.24 -3.88
C TYR A 160 -6.34 12.12 -5.37
N ASP A 161 -5.07 12.15 -5.78
CA ASP A 161 -4.68 12.05 -7.20
C ASP A 161 -4.80 10.61 -7.74
N HIS A 162 -4.62 9.58 -6.90
CA HIS A 162 -4.47 8.20 -7.37
C HIS A 162 -5.47 7.19 -6.81
N THR A 163 -6.45 7.61 -6.00
CA THR A 163 -7.47 6.71 -5.44
C THR A 163 -8.86 7.28 -5.63
N MET A 164 -9.90 6.45 -5.51
CA MET A 164 -11.30 6.87 -5.66
C MET A 164 -11.90 7.45 -4.36
N GLU A 165 -13.04 8.13 -4.48
CA GLU A 165 -13.86 8.53 -3.33
C GLU A 165 -14.15 7.32 -2.42
N GLY A 166 -14.08 7.53 -1.11
CA GLY A 166 -14.25 6.46 -0.11
C GLY A 166 -13.00 5.63 0.19
N SER A 167 -11.90 5.84 -0.53
CA SER A 167 -10.62 5.17 -0.28
C SER A 167 -10.16 5.30 1.18
N PRO A 168 -9.75 4.20 1.85
CA PRO A 168 -9.19 4.25 3.20
C PRO A 168 -7.97 5.18 3.31
N LEU A 169 -7.15 5.32 2.26
CA LEU A 169 -5.98 6.21 2.28
C LEU A 169 -6.38 7.69 2.36
N ARG A 170 -7.44 8.10 1.62
CA ARG A 170 -7.97 9.48 1.69
C ARG A 170 -8.46 9.79 3.10
N ARG A 171 -9.25 8.89 3.68
CA ARG A 171 -9.75 9.00 5.06
C ARG A 171 -8.62 9.05 6.09
N LEU A 172 -7.62 8.19 5.97
CA LEU A 172 -6.43 8.21 6.83
C LEU A 172 -5.71 9.56 6.78
N ALA A 173 -5.44 10.08 5.58
CA ALA A 173 -4.75 11.36 5.41
C ALA A 173 -5.54 12.53 6.00
N ILE A 174 -6.86 12.57 5.76
CA ILE A 174 -7.75 13.59 6.32
C ILE A 174 -7.78 13.53 7.84
N ASP A 175 -8.00 12.34 8.42
CA ASP A 175 -8.09 12.20 9.88
C ASP A 175 -6.78 12.64 10.55
N ILE A 176 -5.62 12.20 10.05
CA ILE A 176 -4.32 12.65 10.59
C ILE A 176 -4.21 14.17 10.51
N LEU A 177 -4.56 14.79 9.39
CA LEU A 177 -4.48 16.25 9.23
C LEU A 177 -5.44 17.00 10.16
N VAL A 178 -6.68 16.51 10.34
CA VAL A 178 -7.67 17.11 11.24
C VAL A 178 -7.13 17.15 12.66
N PHE A 179 -6.58 16.05 13.15
CA PHE A 179 -6.06 16.01 14.52
C PHE A 179 -4.70 16.68 14.65
N ARG A 180 -3.90 16.81 13.59
CA ARG A 180 -2.66 17.60 13.62
C ARG A 180 -2.88 19.11 13.54
N MET A 181 -4.06 19.58 13.16
CA MET A 181 -4.33 21.01 13.07
C MET A 181 -4.17 21.65 14.45
N VAL A 182 -3.23 22.59 14.56
CA VAL A 182 -3.01 23.40 15.76
C VAL A 182 -3.00 24.85 15.33
N HIS A 183 -3.58 25.72 16.14
CA HIS A 183 -3.57 27.17 15.95
C HIS A 183 -2.18 27.82 16.20
N GLU A 184 -1.09 27.06 16.16
CA GLU A 184 0.29 27.55 16.36
C GLU A 184 0.94 27.99 15.04
N GLU A 185 2.05 28.73 15.16
CA GLU A 185 2.76 29.51 14.13
C GLU A 185 2.60 29.04 12.67
N ALA A 186 2.31 30.00 11.78
CA ALA A 186 2.02 29.79 10.37
C ALA A 186 3.05 28.92 9.61
N ALA A 187 4.32 28.91 10.03
CA ALA A 187 5.38 28.12 9.42
C ALA A 187 5.15 26.60 9.49
N ASN A 188 4.46 26.11 10.52
CA ASN A 188 4.14 24.69 10.74
C ASN A 188 2.69 24.34 10.34
N SER A 189 1.94 25.31 9.82
CA SER A 189 0.57 25.10 9.39
C SER A 189 0.49 24.13 8.21
N ILE A 190 -0.48 23.21 8.28
CA ILE A 190 -0.86 22.31 7.18
C ILE A 190 -1.51 23.05 6.00
N LEU A 191 -1.79 24.35 6.14
CA LEU A 191 -2.34 25.25 5.13
C LEU A 191 -1.37 26.39 4.75
N ARG A 192 -0.06 26.25 5.00
CA ARG A 192 0.92 27.27 4.57
C ARG A 192 1.03 27.34 3.05
N GLU A 193 1.33 28.52 2.50
CA GLU A 193 1.32 28.80 1.07
C GLU A 193 2.10 27.78 0.22
N GLY A 194 3.29 27.39 0.67
CA GLY A 194 4.17 26.45 -0.04
C GLY A 194 3.64 25.01 -0.18
N ILE A 195 2.55 24.63 0.49
CA ILE A 195 1.94 23.29 0.40
C ILE A 195 0.48 23.32 -0.05
N LEU A 196 -0.08 24.49 -0.39
CA LEU A 196 -1.46 24.60 -0.88
C LEU A 196 -1.68 23.79 -2.17
N HIS A 197 -0.63 23.58 -2.98
CA HIS A 197 -0.67 22.74 -4.17
C HIS A 197 -0.93 21.25 -3.88
N CYS A 198 -0.78 20.80 -2.63
CA CYS A 198 -1.13 19.44 -2.21
C CYS A 198 -2.62 19.28 -1.90
N TRP A 199 -3.37 20.37 -1.84
CA TRP A 199 -4.79 20.38 -1.52
C TRP A 199 -5.62 20.51 -2.79
N SER A 200 -6.55 19.58 -3.00
CA SER A 200 -7.58 19.71 -4.02
C SER A 200 -8.82 20.37 -3.40
N LYS A 201 -9.73 20.85 -4.24
CA LYS A 201 -11.04 21.34 -3.77
C LYS A 201 -11.77 20.27 -2.95
N GLU A 202 -11.71 19.01 -3.40
CA GLU A 202 -12.34 17.88 -2.74
C GLU A 202 -11.72 17.63 -1.36
N SER A 203 -10.39 17.60 -1.27
CA SER A 203 -9.71 17.34 0.01
C SER A 203 -9.90 18.45 1.04
N LEU A 204 -10.01 19.71 0.60
CA LEU A 204 -10.37 20.83 1.47
C LEU A 204 -11.78 20.71 2.04
N VAL A 205 -12.74 20.25 1.23
CA VAL A 205 -14.12 20.03 1.69
C VAL A 205 -14.16 18.90 2.71
N ASP A 206 -13.49 17.78 2.44
CA ASP A 206 -13.45 16.64 3.38
C ASP A 206 -12.74 17.00 4.68
N PHE A 207 -11.68 17.79 4.59
CA PHE A 207 -10.98 18.32 5.75
C PHE A 207 -11.88 19.23 6.59
N ALA A 208 -12.61 20.16 5.97
CA ALA A 208 -13.56 21.02 6.67
C ALA A 208 -14.68 20.22 7.36
N ARG A 209 -15.20 19.17 6.70
CA ARG A 209 -16.17 18.24 7.30
C ARG A 209 -15.57 17.48 8.48
N GLY A 210 -14.32 17.01 8.34
CA GLY A 210 -13.59 16.31 9.40
C GLY A 210 -13.38 17.18 10.64
N ILE A 211 -12.97 18.44 10.47
CA ILE A 211 -12.87 19.42 11.56
C ILE A 211 -14.22 19.61 12.25
N SER A 212 -15.27 19.90 11.47
CA SER A 212 -16.62 20.13 12.01
C SER A 212 -17.10 18.94 12.87
N LYS A 213 -16.87 17.71 12.37
CA LYS A 213 -17.18 16.48 13.11
C LYS A 213 -16.35 16.34 14.39
N ALA A 214 -15.04 16.58 14.33
CA ALA A 214 -14.16 16.47 15.49
C ALA A 214 -14.54 17.47 16.60
N TRP A 215 -14.89 18.70 16.23
CA TRP A 215 -15.38 19.73 17.15
C TRP A 215 -16.72 19.34 17.78
N TYR A 216 -17.67 18.88 16.96
CA TYR A 216 -18.97 18.42 17.46
C TYR A 216 -18.85 17.28 18.48
N LEU A 217 -17.91 16.36 18.27
CA LEU A 217 -17.64 15.23 19.17
C LEU A 217 -16.75 15.59 20.36
N GLY A 218 -16.23 16.81 20.44
CA GLY A 218 -15.34 17.24 21.53
C GLY A 218 -14.00 16.48 21.57
N HIS A 219 -13.53 15.97 20.43
CA HIS A 219 -12.25 15.25 20.41
C HIS A 219 -11.06 16.19 20.65
N PRO A 220 -10.08 15.80 21.48
CA PRO A 220 -8.93 16.64 21.74
C PRO A 220 -8.05 16.79 20.50
N PRO A 221 -7.46 17.98 20.26
CA PRO A 221 -6.47 18.15 19.21
C PRO A 221 -5.23 17.28 19.47
N ARG A 222 -4.45 17.01 18.43
CA ARG A 222 -3.22 16.19 18.39
C ARG A 222 -3.38 14.70 18.72
N ASN A 223 -4.57 14.25 19.09
CA ASN A 223 -4.84 12.85 19.38
C ASN A 223 -5.76 12.27 18.33
N LEU A 224 -5.18 11.51 17.39
CA LEU A 224 -5.97 10.68 16.49
C LEU A 224 -6.77 9.68 17.36
N PRO A 225 -8.11 9.67 17.31
CA PRO A 225 -8.91 8.78 18.13
C PRO A 225 -8.52 7.33 17.89
N GLU A 226 -8.55 6.51 18.93
CA GLU A 226 -8.38 5.07 18.77
C GLU A 226 -9.53 4.54 17.91
N GLN A 227 -9.18 4.19 16.67
CA GLN A 227 -10.08 3.50 15.76
C GLN A 227 -9.81 1.99 15.85
N GLY A 228 -10.84 1.18 15.61
CA GLY A 228 -10.61 -0.25 15.43
C GLY A 228 -9.61 -0.49 14.30
N LYS A 229 -8.77 -1.53 14.42
CA LYS A 229 -7.69 -1.84 13.46
C LYS A 229 -8.13 -1.74 11.99
N CYS A 230 -9.35 -2.16 11.70
CA CYS A 230 -9.85 -2.24 10.34
C CYS A 230 -10.33 -0.90 9.76
N HIS A 231 -10.34 0.19 10.52
CA HIS A 231 -10.90 1.47 10.07
C HIS A 231 -10.18 2.04 8.84
N TYR A 232 -8.87 1.81 8.74
CA TYR A 232 -8.04 2.23 7.62
C TYR A 232 -7.58 1.06 6.73
N HIS A 233 -8.06 -0.16 7.00
CA HIS A 233 -7.66 -1.36 6.27
C HIS A 233 -8.62 -1.69 5.14
N VAL A 234 -8.10 -2.44 4.17
CA VAL A 234 -8.81 -3.04 3.06
C VAL A 234 -9.03 -4.52 3.39
N HIS A 235 -10.27 -4.97 3.20
CA HIS A 235 -10.70 -6.36 3.44
C HIS A 235 -11.57 -6.82 2.27
N ALA A 236 -11.54 -8.13 1.98
CA ALA A 236 -12.61 -8.72 1.18
C ALA A 236 -13.92 -8.74 1.98
N GLU A 237 -15.04 -8.86 1.27
CA GLU A 237 -16.36 -8.93 1.89
C GLU A 237 -16.42 -10.06 2.93
N GLY A 238 -16.73 -9.71 4.18
CA GLY A 238 -16.80 -10.65 5.31
C GLY A 238 -15.47 -10.93 6.04
N GLU A 239 -14.34 -10.36 5.61
CA GLU A 239 -13.07 -10.46 6.33
C GLU A 239 -12.92 -9.32 7.37
N HIS A 240 -12.15 -9.60 8.42
CA HIS A 240 -11.79 -8.64 9.46
C HIS A 240 -10.36 -8.90 9.92
N CYS A 241 -9.74 -7.87 10.49
CA CYS A 241 -8.62 -8.00 11.41
C CYS A 241 -9.09 -8.69 12.70
#